data_AF-A0A6N6P437-F1
#
_entry.id   AF-A0A6N6P437-F1
#
_cell.length_a   1.000
_cell.length_b   1.000
_cell.length_c   1.000
_cell.angle_alpha   90.00
_cell.angle_beta   90.00
_cell.angle_gamma   90.00
#
_symmetry.space_group_name_H-M   'P 1'
#
loop_
_entity.id
_entity.type
_entity.pdbx_description
1 polymer ?
#
loop_
_entity_poly.entity_id
_entity_poly.type
_entity_poly.pdbx_seq_one_letter_code
_entity_poly.pdbx_strand_id
1 'polypeptide(L)' 'MGTVKFSPGVVLDFRERNQVVGIEMLHLSRRSPQLILQELQYQSA' A
#
# COMPACT_ATOMS: atom_id res chain seq x y z
N MET A 1 5.55 -5.95 -15.86
CA MET A 1 5.04 -5.04 -14.81
C MET A 1 3.59 -5.41 -14.56
N GLY A 2 3.14 -5.48 -13.31
CA GLY A 2 1.77 -5.91 -13.00
C GLY A 2 1.31 -5.49 -11.61
N THR A 3 -0.02 -5.44 -11.43
CA THR A 3 -0.69 -4.93 -10.24
C THR A 3 -1.60 -6.03 -9.67
N VAL A 4 -1.52 -6.28 -8.37
CA VAL A 4 -2.26 -7.37 -7.70
C VAL A 4 -3.01 -6.85 -6.47
N LYS A 5 -4.27 -7.26 -6.31
CA LYS A 5 -5.01 -7.10 -5.06
C LYS A 5 -4.55 -8.16 -4.07
N PHE A 6 -3.85 -7.75 -3.02
CA PHE A 6 -3.28 -8.67 -2.03
C PHE A 6 -4.23 -8.90 -0.85
N SER A 7 -4.95 -7.86 -0.43
CA SER A 7 -6.00 -7.93 0.59
C SER A 7 -7.11 -6.91 0.29
N PRO A 8 -8.30 -7.00 0.91
CA PRO A 8 -9.36 -6.03 0.71
C PRO A 8 -8.87 -4.59 0.93
N GLY A 9 -8.84 -3.80 -0.16
CA GLY A 9 -8.38 -2.43 -0.14
C GLY A 9 -6.87 -2.24 -0.07
N VAL A 10 -6.05 -3.26 -0.37
CA VAL A 10 -4.60 -3.12 -0.57
C VAL A 10 -4.20 -3.65 -1.94
N VAL A 11 -3.48 -2.85 -2.69
CA VAL A 11 -2.97 -3.15 -4.02
C VAL A 11 -1.45 -3.06 -4.00
N LEU A 12 -0.78 -4.03 -4.63
CA LEU A 12 0.66 -4.10 -4.76
C LEU A 12 1.06 -4.01 -6.23
N ASP A 13 2.04 -3.16 -6.52
CA ASP A 13 2.65 -3.07 -7.85
C ASP A 13 3.99 -3.78 -7.88
N PHE A 14 4.21 -4.53 -8.94
CA PHE A 14 5.40 -5.34 -9.13
C PHE A 14 6.16 -4.94 -10.40
N ARG A 15 7.49 -4.83 -10.26
CA ARG A 15 8.44 -4.79 -11.38
C ARG A 15 8.93 -6.20 -11.73
N GLU A 16 9.90 -6.28 -12.65
CA GLU A 16 10.59 -7.52 -12.98
C GLU A 16 11.13 -8.24 -11.73
N ARG A 17 11.16 -9.58 -11.76
CA ARG A 17 11.60 -10.43 -10.64
C ARG A 17 10.71 -10.35 -9.38
N ASN A 18 9.42 -10.04 -9.51
CA ASN A 18 8.44 -10.01 -8.42
C ASN A 18 8.81 -9.07 -7.26
N GLN A 19 9.56 -8.01 -7.53
CA GLN A 19 9.83 -6.97 -6.52
C GLN A 19 8.64 -6.03 -6.40
N VAL A 20 8.15 -5.86 -5.17
CA VAL A 20 7.16 -4.83 -4.82
C VAL A 20 7.81 -3.45 -4.98
N VAL A 21 7.19 -2.60 -5.78
CA VAL A 21 7.64 -1.21 -6.02
C VAL A 21 6.60 -0.17 -5.61
N GLY A 22 5.36 -0.59 -5.39
CA GLY A 22 4.26 0.29 -5.03
C GLY A 22 3.29 -0.42 -4.11
N ILE A 23 2.72 0.34 -3.18
CA ILE A 23 1.65 -0.08 -2.29
C ILE A 23 0.57 1.00 -2.34
N GLU A 24 -0.66 0.62 -2.65
CA GLU A 24 -1.82 1.49 -2.56
C GLU A 24 -2.79 0.98 -1.49
N MET A 25 -3.25 1.88 -0.62
CA MET A 25 -4.28 1.60 0.39
C MET A 25 -5.58 2.31 0.03
N LEU A 26 -6.58 1.55 -0.41
CA LEU A 26 -7.88 2.08 -0.80
C LEU A 26 -8.74 2.41 0.43
N HIS A 27 -9.49 3.51 0.31
CA HIS A 27 -10.40 4.01 1.34
C HIS A 27 -9.74 4.22 2.72
N LEU A 28 -8.47 4.64 2.74
CA LEU A 28 -7.68 4.77 3.96
C LEU A 28 -8.34 5.66 5.02
N SER A 29 -8.99 6.76 4.61
CA SER A 29 -9.75 7.64 5.53
C SER A 29 -10.95 6.96 6.21
N ARG A 30 -11.54 5.93 5.62
CA ARG A 30 -12.60 5.13 6.26
C ARG A 30 -12.03 4.06 7.19
N ARG A 31 -10.87 3.51 6.82
CA ARG A 31 -10.20 2.42 7.56
C ARG A 31 -9.42 2.93 8.77
N SER A 32 -8.91 4.16 8.69
CA SER A 32 -8.19 4.85 9.75
C SER A 32 -8.53 6.34 9.73
N PRO A 33 -9.71 6.73 10.26
CA PRO A 33 -10.22 8.10 10.19
C PRO A 33 -9.41 9.10 11.01
N GLN A 34 -8.59 8.62 11.95
CA GLN A 34 -7.70 9.43 12.78
C GLN A 34 -6.25 9.42 12.26
N LEU A 35 -5.99 8.76 11.12
CA LEU A 35 -4.66 8.72 10.54
C LEU A 35 -4.25 10.11 10.07
N ILE A 36 -3.16 10.63 10.62
CA ILE A 36 -2.48 11.79 10.10
C ILE A 36 -1.63 11.31 8.93
N LEU A 37 -2.10 11.52 7.70
CA LEU A 37 -1.42 11.03 6.49
C LEU A 37 0.00 11.63 6.34
N GLN A 38 0.23 12.81 6.91
CA GLN A 38 1.56 13.42 6.96
C GLN A 38 2.55 12.65 7.86
N GLU A 39 2.06 11.76 8.73
CA GLU A 39 2.85 11.02 9.72
C GLU A 39 2.82 9.51 9.47
N LEU A 40 2.75 9.07 8.21
CA LEU A 40 2.82 7.65 7.90
C LEU A 40 4.17 7.06 8.33
N GLN A 41 4.17 6.40 9.48
CA GLN A 41 5.32 5.67 9.99
C GLN A 41 5.45 4.34 9.25
N TYR A 42 6.64 4.09 8.73
CA TYR A 42 7.00 2.79 8.16
C TYR A 42 8.39 2.39 8.64
N GLN A 43 8.65 1.08 8.65
CA GLN A 43 9.97 0.53 8.89
C GLN A 43 10.40 -0.26 7.67
N SER A 44 11.60 -0.01 7.19
CA SER A 44 12.28 -0.85 6.20
C SER A 44 13.43 -1.59 6.87
N ALA A 45 13.74 -2.79 6.37
CA ALA A 45 14.92 -3.55 6.77
C ALA A 45 16.23 -2.87 6.32
#